data_AF-A0A7V8CY72-F1
#
_entry.id   AF-A0A7V8CY72-F1
#
_cell.length_a   1.000
_cell.length_b   1.000
_cell.length_c   1.000
_cell.angle_alpha   90.00
_cell.angle_beta   90.00
_cell.angle_gamma   90.00
#
_symmetry.space_group_name_H-M   'P 1'
#
loop_
_entity.id
_entity.type
_entity.pdbx_description
1 polymer ?
#
loop_
_entity_poly.entity_id
_entity_poly.type
_entity_poly.pdbx_seq_one_letter_code
_entity_poly.pdbx_strand_id
1 'polypeptide(L)'
;MGGEMEPHADDTGTYSPPPTDSGAIRVFIRTPEHVIIGSIHTGPDQWLKDVIDANRASFLTIIDAHVYSASEETLIYHSAQMLVAAAHIVLLSPLSDHIFIRDVPWLADRPIPQIPL
;
A
#
# COMPACT_ATOMS: atom_id res chain seq x y z
N MET A 1 -25.23 24.21 -17.11
CA MET A 1 -24.77 23.54 -18.34
C MET A 1 -23.62 22.66 -17.95
N GLY A 2 -23.84 21.35 -17.86
CA GLY A 2 -22.80 20.37 -17.60
C GLY A 2 -22.08 20.04 -18.90
N GLY A 3 -20.74 20.03 -18.86
CA GLY A 3 -19.92 19.40 -19.89
C GLY A 3 -19.30 18.17 -19.24
N GLU A 4 -19.79 17.00 -19.63
CA GLU A 4 -19.14 15.72 -19.37
C GLU A 4 -17.76 15.74 -20.02
N MET A 5 -16.72 15.47 -19.23
CA MET A 5 -15.34 15.42 -19.71
C MET A 5 -15.06 13.98 -20.13
N GLU A 6 -15.20 13.69 -21.43
CA GLU A 6 -14.95 12.37 -21.99
C GLU A 6 -13.45 12.00 -21.91
N PRO A 7 -13.13 10.71 -21.67
CA PRO A 7 -11.75 10.22 -21.71
C PRO A 7 -11.19 10.33 -23.13
N HIS A 8 -10.07 11.05 -23.27
CA HIS A 8 -9.30 11.09 -24.52
C HIS A 8 -8.50 9.79 -24.64
N ALA A 9 -8.92 8.90 -25.54
CA ALA A 9 -8.16 7.70 -25.89
C ALA A 9 -7.08 8.09 -26.92
N ASP A 10 -5.81 8.01 -26.54
CA ASP A 10 -4.69 8.11 -27.47
C ASP A 10 -4.51 6.74 -28.16
N ASP A 11 -4.35 6.72 -29.49
CA ASP A 11 -4.46 5.55 -30.39
C ASP A 11 -3.23 4.62 -30.36
N THR A 12 -2.56 4.56 -29.21
CA THR A 12 -1.61 3.52 -28.86
C THR A 12 -2.04 3.03 -27.49
N GLY A 13 -2.41 1.75 -27.36
CA GLY A 13 -3.00 1.12 -26.17
C GLY A 13 -2.14 1.12 -24.90
N THR A 14 -1.48 2.23 -24.59
CA THR A 14 -0.80 2.52 -23.35
C THR A 14 -1.86 3.11 -22.41
N TYR A 15 -2.42 2.25 -21.57
CA TYR A 15 -3.16 2.69 -20.40
C TYR A 15 -2.21 3.51 -19.53
N SER A 16 -2.31 4.83 -19.63
CA SER A 16 -1.62 5.74 -18.72
C SER A 16 -2.49 5.83 -17.46
N PRO A 17 -2.03 5.32 -16.30
CA PRO A 17 -2.78 5.51 -15.07
C PRO A 17 -2.95 7.03 -14.82
N PRO A 18 -4.11 7.46 -14.29
CA PRO A 18 -4.33 8.87 -13.99
C PRO A 18 -3.23 9.40 -13.07
N PRO A 19 -2.84 10.68 -13.19
CA PRO A 19 -1.80 11.26 -12.35
C PRO A 19 -2.14 11.05 -10.88
N THR A 20 -1.23 10.38 -10.17
CA THR A 20 -1.36 10.05 -8.75
C THR A 20 -1.59 11.32 -7.96
N ASP A 21 -2.83 11.52 -7.51
CA ASP A 21 -3.15 12.56 -6.56
C ASP A 21 -2.28 12.34 -5.31
N SER A 22 -1.59 13.40 -4.90
CA SER A 22 -0.34 13.41 -4.12
C SER A 22 -0.49 13.03 -2.63
N GLY A 23 -1.28 11.99 -2.29
CA GLY A 23 -1.65 11.67 -0.91
C GLY A 23 -1.60 10.19 -0.51
N ALA A 24 -1.36 9.28 -1.46
CA ALA A 24 -1.30 7.85 -1.16
C ALA A 24 0.10 7.40 -0.69
N ILE A 25 0.18 6.79 0.49
CA ILE A 25 1.43 6.29 1.07
C ILE A 25 1.45 4.77 0.96
N ARG A 26 2.50 4.23 0.34
CA ARG A 26 2.72 2.80 0.30
C ARG A 26 3.22 2.31 1.66
N VAL A 27 2.52 1.35 2.24
CA VAL A 27 2.73 0.87 3.61
C VAL A 27 3.08 -0.60 3.65
N PHE A 28 3.85 -0.94 4.68
CA PHE A 28 4.07 -2.28 5.17
C PHE A 28 3.20 -2.49 6.40
N ILE A 29 2.39 -3.55 6.40
CA ILE A 29 1.55 -3.93 7.54
C ILE A 29 1.87 -5.36 7.94
N ARG A 30 2.19 -5.56 9.21
CA ARG A 30 2.33 -6.89 9.81
C ARG A 30 1.11 -7.20 10.65
N THR A 31 0.54 -8.37 10.39
CA THR A 31 -0.39 -9.06 11.29
C THR A 31 0.30 -10.32 11.84
N PRO A 32 -0.30 -11.07 12.77
CA PRO A 32 0.30 -12.32 13.27
C PRO A 32 0.63 -13.32 12.15
N GLU A 33 -0.26 -13.42 11.15
CA GLU A 33 -0.21 -14.47 10.11
C GLU A 33 0.11 -13.96 8.71
N HIS A 34 0.04 -12.64 8.50
CA HIS A 34 0.19 -12.05 7.17
C HIS A 34 1.08 -10.81 7.17
N VAL A 35 1.79 -10.62 6.07
CA VAL A 35 2.36 -9.34 5.64
C VAL A 35 1.46 -8.76 4.56
N ILE A 36 1.09 -7.50 4.69
CA ILE A 36 0.25 -6.80 3.72
C ILE A 36 1.03 -5.60 3.20
N ILE A 37 1.06 -5.46 1.88
CA ILE A 37 1.70 -4.36 1.17
C ILE A 37 0.64 -3.69 0.32
N GLY A 38 0.49 -2.37 0.43
CA GLY A 38 -0.49 -1.62 -0.34
C GLY A 38 -0.38 -0.14 -0.04
N SER A 39 -1.41 0.63 -0.38
CA SER A 39 -1.41 2.09 -0.21
C SER A 39 -2.57 2.57 0.64
N ILE A 40 -2.36 3.60 1.45
CA ILE A 40 -3.39 4.29 2.24
C ILE A 40 -3.48 5.77 1.81
N HIS A 41 -4.67 6.37 1.79
CA HIS A 41 -4.90 7.75 1.32
C HIS A 41 -4.76 8.83 2.40
N THR A 42 -4.30 8.46 3.60
CA THR A 42 -4.19 9.36 4.76
C THR A 42 -2.72 9.58 5.10
N GLY A 43 -2.34 10.85 5.34
CA GLY A 43 -0.97 11.21 5.75
C GLY A 43 -0.55 10.53 7.06
N PRO A 44 0.74 10.25 7.29
CA PRO A 44 1.23 9.31 8.29
C PRO A 44 0.72 9.63 9.70
N ASP A 45 0.77 10.92 10.02
CA ASP A 45 0.52 11.44 11.35
C ASP A 45 -0.97 11.51 11.70
N GLN A 46 -1.85 11.68 10.70
CA GLN A 46 -3.29 11.79 10.95
C GLN A 46 -3.92 10.42 11.12
N TRP A 47 -3.54 9.44 10.29
CA TRP A 47 -4.11 8.09 10.40
C TRP A 47 -3.67 7.39 11.67
N LEU A 48 -2.42 7.59 12.09
CA LEU A 48 -1.91 6.95 13.30
C LEU A 48 -2.66 7.50 14.52
N LYS A 49 -2.92 8.81 14.55
CA LYS A 49 -3.77 9.44 15.58
C LYS A 49 -5.18 8.88 15.54
N ASP A 50 -5.80 8.81 14.37
CA ASP A 50 -7.17 8.29 14.23
C ASP A 50 -7.29 6.81 14.63
N VAL A 51 -6.26 5.99 14.39
CA VAL A 51 -6.18 4.59 14.82
C VAL A 51 -6.00 4.47 16.34
N ILE A 52 -5.21 5.35 16.95
CA ILE A 52 -4.99 5.39 18.40
C ILE A 52 -6.23 5.92 19.15
N ASP A 53 -6.87 6.95 18.61
CA ASP A 53 -7.98 7.66 19.26
C ASP A 53 -9.31 6.88 19.15
N ALA A 54 -9.49 6.09 18.10
CA ALA A 54 -10.69 5.29 17.91
C ALA A 54 -10.65 4.00 18.78
N ASN A 55 -11.10 4.16 20.02
CA ASN A 55 -11.36 3.08 20.95
C ASN A 55 -12.37 2.06 20.35
N ARG A 56 -11.81 0.98 19.78
CA ARG A 56 -12.44 -0.25 19.26
C ARG A 56 -13.15 -0.14 17.90
N ALA A 57 -12.51 -0.81 16.93
CA ALA A 57 -12.95 -1.17 15.58
C ALA A 57 -12.81 -0.10 14.48
N SER A 58 -11.63 0.52 14.37
CA SER A 58 -11.21 1.18 13.12
C SER A 58 -10.69 0.15 12.12
N PHE A 59 -11.28 0.13 10.93
CA PHE A 59 -10.70 -0.56 9.79
C PHE A 59 -9.81 0.41 9.01
N LEU A 60 -8.65 -0.05 8.58
CA LEU A 60 -7.78 0.67 7.68
C LEU A 60 -8.05 0.21 6.25
N THR A 61 -8.41 1.15 5.38
CA THR A 61 -8.60 0.89 3.96
C THR A 61 -7.25 0.85 3.25
N ILE A 62 -6.91 -0.31 2.69
CA ILE A 62 -5.72 -0.55 1.89
C ILE A 62 -6.13 -0.67 0.43
N ILE A 63 -5.42 0.05 -0.43
CA ILE A 63 -5.60 0.02 -1.88
C ILE A 63 -4.43 -0.72 -2.50
N ASP A 64 -4.70 -1.50 -3.54
CA ASP A 64 -3.71 -2.36 -4.21
C ASP A 64 -2.98 -3.30 -3.21
N ALA A 65 -3.76 -4.00 -2.42
CA ALA A 65 -3.29 -4.86 -1.35
C ALA A 65 -2.74 -6.19 -1.88
N HIS A 66 -1.47 -6.43 -1.61
CA HIS A 66 -0.79 -7.70 -1.80
C HIS A 66 -0.58 -8.34 -0.43
N VAL A 67 -1.07 -9.57 -0.26
CA VAL A 67 -1.04 -10.26 1.03
C VAL A 67 -0.17 -11.49 0.93
N TYR A 68 0.82 -11.55 1.80
CA TYR A 68 1.82 -12.59 1.87
C TYR A 68 1.69 -13.37 3.17
N SER A 69 2.06 -14.65 3.13
CA SER A 69 2.26 -15.46 4.32
C SER A 69 3.35 -14.85 5.19
N ALA A 70 3.07 -14.67 6.48
CA ALA A 70 4.05 -14.17 7.43
C ALA A 70 5.25 -15.10 7.66
N SER A 71 5.05 -16.40 7.45
CA SER A 71 6.03 -17.46 7.71
C SER A 71 6.79 -17.88 6.46
N GLU A 72 6.09 -17.96 5.34
CA GLU A 72 6.65 -18.48 4.07
C GLU A 72 6.99 -17.36 3.09
N GLU A 73 6.53 -16.13 3.35
CA GLU A 73 6.70 -14.96 2.48
C GLU A 73 6.15 -15.14 1.07
N THR A 74 5.28 -16.13 0.89
CA THR A 74 4.61 -16.41 -0.37
C THR A 74 3.39 -15.50 -0.54
N LEU A 75 3.16 -15.01 -1.75
CA LEU A 75 1.94 -14.25 -2.06
C LEU A 75 0.73 -15.19 -1.99
N ILE A 76 -0.23 -14.85 -1.13
CA ILE A 76 -1.47 -15.61 -0.92
C ILE A 76 -2.56 -15.05 -1.82
N TYR A 77 -2.74 -13.72 -1.83
CA TYR A 77 -3.74 -13.07 -2.67
C TYR A 77 -3.43 -11.59 -2.94
N HIS A 78 -4.09 -11.07 -3.97
CA HIS A 78 -4.08 -9.65 -4.35
C HIS A 78 -5.51 -9.13 -4.42
N SER A 79 -5.73 -7.89 -3.97
CA SER A 79 -7.01 -7.20 -4.04
C SER A 79 -6.83 -5.71 -4.33
N ALA A 80 -7.68 -5.15 -5.18
CA ALA A 80 -7.70 -3.71 -5.44
C ALA A 80 -8.03 -2.87 -4.19
N GLN A 81 -8.84 -3.41 -3.28
CA GLN A 81 -9.20 -2.75 -2.03
C GLN A 81 -9.40 -3.79 -0.91
N MET A 82 -8.97 -3.47 0.30
CA MET A 82 -9.12 -4.31 1.49
C MET A 82 -9.33 -3.46 2.73
N LEU A 83 -10.17 -3.94 3.65
CA LEU A 83 -10.30 -3.39 5.00
C LEU A 83 -9.54 -4.27 5.99
N VAL A 84 -8.58 -3.68 6.71
CA VAL A 84 -7.80 -4.36 7.74
C VAL A 84 -8.24 -3.87 9.11
N ALA A 85 -8.71 -4.77 9.97
CA ALA A 85 -9.03 -4.40 11.34
C ALA A 85 -7.77 -3.93 12.08
N ALA A 86 -7.75 -2.69 12.57
CA ALA A 86 -6.58 -2.14 13.28
C ALA A 86 -6.18 -2.97 14.50
N ALA A 87 -7.15 -3.66 15.13
CA ALA A 87 -6.92 -4.56 16.25
C ALA A 87 -6.00 -5.76 15.92
N HIS A 88 -5.84 -6.12 14.64
CA HIS A 88 -4.96 -7.22 14.19
C HIS A 88 -3.61 -6.74 13.67
N ILE A 89 -3.39 -5.42 13.61
CA ILE A 89 -2.14 -4.83 13.15
C ILE A 89 -1.14 -4.88 14.30
N VAL A 90 -0.06 -5.63 14.09
CA VAL A 90 1.10 -5.70 15.01
C VAL A 90 2.11 -4.60 14.69
N LEU A 91 2.28 -4.29 13.41
CA LEU A 91 3.16 -3.22 12.93
C LEU A 91 2.55 -2.58 11.68
N LEU A 92 2.68 -1.26 11.58
CA LEU A 92 2.34 -0.50 10.39
C LEU A 92 3.36 0.62 10.22
N SER A 93 3.89 0.75 9.01
CA SER A 93 4.94 1.72 8.69
C SER A 93 4.98 2.00 7.20
N PRO A 94 5.51 3.15 6.77
CA PRO A 94 5.87 3.37 5.37
C PRO A 94 6.75 2.24 4.83
N LEU A 95 6.48 1.77 3.61
CA LEU A 95 7.31 0.74 2.96
C LEU A 95 8.73 1.26 2.67
N SER A 96 8.90 2.59 2.60
CA SER A 96 10.20 3.25 2.47
C SER A 96 11.15 3.03 3.66
N ASP A 97 10.64 2.58 4.80
CA ASP A 97 11.46 2.44 6.00
C ASP A 97 12.09 1.04 6.10
N HIS A 98 11.68 0.11 5.22
CA HIS A 98 12.08 -1.31 5.24
C HIS A 98 13.11 -1.68 4.17
N ILE A 99 13.70 -0.71 3.49
CA ILE A 99 14.49 -0.91 2.26
C ILE A 99 15.79 -1.69 2.50
N PHE A 100 16.22 -1.86 3.76
CA PHE A 100 17.57 -2.31 4.08
C PHE A 100 17.67 -3.52 5.02
N ILE A 101 16.58 -4.23 5.29
CA ILE A 101 16.59 -5.27 6.33
C ILE A 101 16.95 -6.64 5.74
N ARG A 102 16.39 -7.02 4.58
CA ARG A 102 16.60 -8.32 3.92
C ARG A 102 16.00 -8.36 2.51
N ASP A 103 16.47 -9.28 1.67
CA ASP A 103 15.76 -9.70 0.46
C ASP A 103 14.41 -10.33 0.82
N VAL A 104 13.34 -9.72 0.32
CA VAL A 104 11.95 -10.13 0.56
C VAL A 104 11.09 -9.89 -0.68
N PRO A 105 10.06 -10.72 -0.94
CA PRO A 105 9.31 -10.69 -2.20
C PRO A 105 8.61 -9.36 -2.51
N TRP A 106 8.25 -8.59 -1.50
CA TRP A 106 7.62 -7.28 -1.66
C TRP A 106 8.59 -6.11 -1.95
N LEU A 107 9.91 -6.38 -2.00
CA LEU A 107 10.94 -5.44 -2.46
C LEU A 107 11.48 -5.78 -3.85
N ALA A 108 11.11 -6.93 -4.42
CA ALA A 108 11.69 -7.47 -5.66
C ALA A 108 11.47 -6.58 -6.91
N ASP A 109 10.50 -5.69 -6.87
CA ASP A 109 10.12 -4.83 -8.00
C ASP A 109 10.75 -3.42 -7.96
N ARG A 110 11.79 -3.23 -7.14
CA ARG A 110 12.55 -1.97 -7.12
C ARG A 110 13.78 -2.07 -8.04
N PRO A 111 14.07 -1.03 -8.85
CA PRO A 111 15.39 -0.90 -9.44
C PRO A 111 16.40 -0.77 -8.30
N ILE A 112 17.39 -1.67 -8.28
CA ILE A 112 18.51 -1.60 -7.34
C ILE A 112 19.24 -0.28 -7.63
N PRO A 113 19.32 0.68 -6.69
CA PRO A 113 20.08 1.89 -6.91
C PRO A 113 21.54 1.49 -7.10
N GLN A 114 22.08 1.74 -8.30
CA GLN A 114 23.50 1.53 -8.56
C GLN A 114 24.28 2.59 -7.77
N ILE A 115 24.90 2.18 -6.68
CA ILE A 115 25.86 3.01 -5.95
C ILE A 115 27.16 2.95 -6.76
N PRO A 116 27.67 4.08 -7.29
CA PRO A 116 28.99 4.08 -7.94
C PRO A 116 30.05 3.75 -6.89
N LEU A 117 30.90 2.78 -7.22
CA LEU A 117 32.07 2.33 -6.46
C LEU A 117 33.12 3.44 -6.31
#